data_AF-A0A7V9Q3G9-F1
#
_entry.id   AF-A0A7V9Q3G9-F1
#
_cell.length_a   1.000
_cell.length_b   1.000
_cell.length_c   1.000
_cell.angle_alpha   90.00
_cell.angle_beta   90.00
_cell.angle_gamma   90.00
#
_symmetry.space_group_name_H-M   'P 1'
#
loop_
_entity.id
_entity.type
_entity.pdbx_description
1 polymer ?
#
loop_
_entity_poly.entity_id
_entity_poly.type
_entity_poly.pdbx_seq_one_letter_code
_entity_poly.pdbx_strand_id
1 'polypeptide(L)'
;MTDPIALRNRFAIVKGAWDEHLRGTPMPTLGEGTAEAKIERLELVLVDGMRERATPETAERVADAMWTIVHQRDDDDAVKARVTEYHEQLARLGHRPL
;
A
#
# COMPACT_ATOMS: atom_id res chain seq x y z
N MET A 1 4.56 4.21 -22.20
CA MET A 1 4.57 2.78 -21.85
C MET A 1 5.62 2.60 -20.78
N THR A 2 5.22 2.14 -19.60
CA THR A 2 6.13 1.92 -18.48
C THR A 2 7.02 0.72 -18.75
N ASP A 3 8.29 0.86 -18.38
CA ASP A 3 9.32 -0.14 -18.59
C ASP A 3 8.97 -1.47 -17.88
N PRO A 4 9.10 -2.63 -18.54
CA PRO A 4 8.78 -3.94 -17.95
C PRO A 4 9.59 -4.30 -16.71
N ILE A 5 10.84 -3.85 -16.60
CA ILE A 5 11.69 -4.06 -15.41
C ILE A 5 11.15 -3.22 -14.26
N ALA A 6 10.76 -1.97 -14.52
CA ALA A 6 10.10 -1.12 -13.52
C ALA A 6 8.80 -1.76 -12.99
N LEU A 7 7.94 -2.29 -13.88
CA LEU A 7 6.72 -2.98 -13.48
C LEU A 7 7.00 -4.25 -12.65
N ARG A 8 8.00 -5.04 -13.03
CA ARG A 8 8.42 -6.22 -12.26
C ARG A 8 8.92 -5.83 -10.86
N ASN A 9 9.74 -4.79 -10.75
CA ASN A 9 10.27 -4.33 -9.47
C ASN A 9 9.14 -3.82 -8.57
N ARG A 10 8.22 -3.03 -9.13
CA ARG A 10 7.01 -2.58 -8.44
C ARG A 10 6.21 -3.77 -7.91
N PHE A 11 5.91 -4.75 -8.75
CA PHE A 11 5.20 -5.97 -8.32
C PHE A 11 5.95 -6.75 -7.23
N ALA A 12 7.27 -6.87 -7.31
CA ALA A 12 8.07 -7.58 -6.32
C ALA A 12 8.00 -6.91 -4.93
N ILE A 13 8.07 -5.58 -4.87
CA ILE A 13 7.92 -4.79 -3.64
C ILE A 13 6.53 -5.05 -3.03
N VAL A 14 5.48 -4.92 -3.85
CA VAL A 14 4.09 -5.07 -3.42
C VAL A 14 3.80 -6.47 -2.91
N LYS A 15 4.31 -7.50 -3.61
CA LYS A 15 4.19 -8.88 -3.17
C LYS A 15 4.93 -9.13 -1.85
N GLY A 16 6.10 -8.53 -1.66
CA GLY A 16 6.85 -8.62 -0.40
C GLY A 16 6.09 -8.01 0.76
N ALA A 17 5.60 -6.78 0.60
CA ALA A 17 4.79 -6.10 1.61
C ALA A 17 3.46 -6.82 1.91
N TRP A 18 2.84 -7.42 0.89
CA TRP A 18 1.65 -8.27 1.07
C TRP A 18 1.95 -9.47 1.97
N ASP A 19 3.03 -10.20 1.68
CA ASP A 19 3.44 -11.36 2.48
C ASP A 19 3.83 -10.95 3.90
N GLU A 20 4.39 -9.76 4.10
CA GLU A 20 4.79 -9.27 5.41
C GLU A 20 3.58 -8.82 6.25
N HIS A 21 2.75 -7.92 5.73
CA HIS A 21 1.70 -7.23 6.49
C HIS A 21 0.33 -7.89 6.39
N LEU A 22 0.06 -8.57 5.28
CA LEU A 22 -1.23 -9.21 5.01
C LEU A 22 -1.14 -10.74 5.08
N ARG A 23 -0.27 -11.28 5.95
CA ARG A 23 -0.16 -12.73 6.19
C ARG A 23 -1.52 -13.40 6.37
N GLY A 24 -1.65 -14.56 5.72
CA GLY A 24 -2.90 -15.34 5.72
C GLY A 24 -3.99 -14.81 4.79
N THR A 25 -3.81 -13.65 4.16
CA THR A 25 -4.76 -13.09 3.20
C THR A 25 -4.43 -13.54 1.80
N PRO A 26 -5.35 -14.20 1.08
CA PRO A 26 -5.12 -14.53 -0.31
C PRO A 26 -5.00 -13.23 -1.13
N MET A 27 -4.07 -13.20 -2.08
CA MET A 27 -3.92 -12.07 -2.99
C MET A 27 -5.20 -11.96 -3.85
N PRO A 28 -5.75 -10.75 -4.03
CA PRO A 28 -7.00 -10.56 -4.76
C PRO A 28 -6.85 -10.91 -6.24
N THR A 29 -7.98 -11.23 -6.89
CA THR A 29 -8.01 -11.35 -8.35
C THR A 29 -8.01 -9.95 -8.96
N LEU A 30 -7.02 -9.64 -9.80
CA LEU A 30 -6.80 -8.28 -10.32
C LEU A 30 -7.62 -7.92 -11.57
N GLY A 31 -8.43 -8.87 -12.05
CA GLY A 31 -9.28 -8.71 -13.23
C GLY A 31 -8.51 -8.54 -14.54
N GLU A 32 -9.17 -7.90 -15.52
CA GLU A 32 -8.63 -7.63 -16.86
C GLU A 32 -7.90 -6.28 -16.92
N GLY A 33 -7.11 -6.07 -17.98
CA GLY A 33 -6.36 -4.83 -18.22
C GLY A 33 -4.85 -5.02 -18.36
N THR A 34 -4.13 -3.91 -18.43
CA THR A 34 -2.67 -3.88 -18.57
C THR A 34 -1.98 -4.34 -17.28
N ALA A 35 -0.73 -4.78 -17.38
CA ALA A 35 0.06 -5.18 -16.21
C ALA A 35 0.18 -4.03 -15.19
N GLU A 36 0.40 -2.81 -15.67
CA GLU A 36 0.44 -1.60 -14.86
C GLU A 36 -0.85 -1.39 -14.05
N ALA A 37 -2.01 -1.41 -14.72
CA ALA A 37 -3.30 -1.22 -14.05
C ALA A 37 -3.58 -2.31 -13.01
N LYS A 38 -3.15 -3.56 -13.28
CA LYS A 38 -3.29 -4.65 -12.31
C LYS A 38 -2.39 -4.44 -11.09
N ILE A 39 -1.14 -4.02 -11.29
CA ILE A 39 -0.20 -3.74 -10.21
C ILE A 39 -0.69 -2.57 -9.36
N GLU A 40 -1.18 -1.50 -9.97
CA GLU A 40 -1.75 -0.36 -9.25
C GLU A 40 -2.97 -0.77 -8.40
N ARG A 41 -3.89 -1.57 -8.95
CA ARG A 41 -5.00 -2.11 -8.16
C ARG A 41 -4.53 -2.95 -6.98
N LEU A 42 -3.51 -3.80 -7.19
CA LEU A 42 -2.95 -4.61 -6.12
C LEU A 42 -2.38 -3.74 -5.00
N GLU A 43 -1.71 -2.65 -5.35
CA GLU A 43 -1.17 -1.69 -4.39
C GLU A 43 -2.26 -0.99 -3.60
N LEU A 44 -3.32 -0.56 -4.27
CA LEU A 44 -4.47 0.04 -3.60
C LEU A 44 -5.08 -0.92 -2.59
N VAL A 45 -5.26 -2.20 -2.96
CA VAL A 45 -5.78 -3.21 -2.02
C VAL A 45 -4.79 -3.49 -0.89
N LEU A 46 -3.48 -3.48 -1.17
CA LEU A 46 -2.45 -3.66 -0.14
C LEU A 46 -2.54 -2.56 0.92
N VAL A 47 -2.54 -1.28 0.50
CA VAL A 47 -2.58 -0.15 1.45
C VAL A 47 -3.92 -0.11 2.18
N ASP A 48 -5.02 -0.49 1.52
CA ASP A 48 -6.33 -0.61 2.18
C ASP A 48 -6.30 -1.67 3.28
N GLY A 49 -5.85 -2.89 2.95
CA GLY A 49 -5.77 -3.98 3.92
C GLY A 49 -4.80 -3.69 5.07
N MET A 50 -3.69 -2.99 4.80
CA MET A 50 -2.76 -2.56 5.85
C MET A 50 -3.42 -1.57 6.80
N ARG A 51 -4.19 -0.60 6.27
CA ARG A 51 -4.94 0.36 7.08
C ARG A 51 -6.01 -0.33 7.92
N GLU A 52 -6.76 -1.27 7.34
CA GLU A 52 -7.82 -2.01 8.05
C GLU A 52 -7.29 -2.85 9.22
N ARG A 53 -6.06 -3.36 9.11
CA ARG A 53 -5.41 -4.15 10.17
C ARG A 53 -4.65 -3.31 11.20
N ALA A 54 -4.48 -2.01 10.93
CA ALA A 54 -3.75 -1.15 11.84
C ALA A 54 -4.49 -1.02 13.17
N THR A 55 -3.75 -1.20 14.25
CA THR A 55 -4.18 -0.94 15.62
C THR A 55 -3.55 0.38 16.11
N PRO A 56 -4.06 1.00 17.18
CA PRO A 56 -3.41 2.19 17.77
C PRO A 56 -1.91 1.99 18.04
N GLU A 57 -1.53 0.81 18.52
CA GLU A 57 -0.14 0.45 18.82
C GLU A 57 0.74 0.26 17.59
N THR A 58 0.14 0.01 16.42
CA THR A 58 0.85 -0.27 15.17
C THR A 58 0.67 0.82 14.12
N ALA A 59 -0.17 1.81 14.37
CA ALA A 59 -0.58 2.82 13.39
C ALA A 59 0.61 3.59 12.80
N GLU A 60 1.55 4.02 13.63
CA GLU A 60 2.78 4.71 13.18
C GLU A 60 3.64 3.81 12.29
N ARG A 61 3.86 2.56 12.71
CA ARG A 61 4.64 1.58 11.93
C ARG A 61 3.98 1.28 10.59
N VAL A 62 2.66 1.14 10.57
CA VAL A 62 1.90 0.90 9.34
C VAL A 62 2.00 2.12 8.40
N ALA A 63 1.91 3.34 8.93
CA ALA A 63 2.07 4.55 8.14
C ALA A 63 3.47 4.63 7.51
N ASP A 64 4.53 4.41 8.28
CA ASP A 64 5.92 4.42 7.78
C ASP A 64 6.16 3.35 6.70
N ALA A 65 5.64 2.13 6.92
CA ALA A 65 5.71 1.05 5.93
C ALA A 65 4.99 1.41 4.62
N MET A 66 3.79 2.01 4.69
CA MET A 66 3.09 2.52 3.51
C MET A 66 3.88 3.61 2.79
N TRP A 67 4.52 4.51 3.54
CA TRP A 67 5.31 5.59 2.96
C TRP A 67 6.51 5.07 2.17
N THR A 68 7.18 4.03 2.67
CA THR A 68 8.29 3.36 1.97
C THR A 68 7.88 2.81 0.59
N ILE A 69 6.60 2.53 0.35
CA ILE A 69 6.10 2.04 -0.96
C ILE A 69 5.97 3.18 -1.98
N VAL A 70 5.64 4.40 -1.51
CA VAL A 70 5.18 5.51 -2.39
C VAL A 70 6.06 6.76 -2.35
N HIS A 71 7.03 6.87 -1.43
CA HIS A 71 7.78 8.11 -1.21
C HIS A 71 8.61 8.61 -2.41
N GLN A 72 8.92 7.75 -3.39
CA GLN A 72 9.63 8.12 -4.63
C GLN A 72 8.69 8.40 -5.81
N ARG A 73 7.37 8.30 -5.62
CA ARG A 73 6.39 8.53 -6.68
C ARG A 73 5.99 10.00 -6.76
N ASP A 74 5.50 10.38 -7.94
CA ASP A 74 4.85 11.68 -8.16
C ASP A 74 3.62 11.84 -7.26
N ASP A 75 3.30 13.09 -6.92
CA ASP A 75 2.16 13.43 -6.05
C ASP A 75 0.80 13.15 -6.70
N ASP A 76 0.75 13.07 -8.04
CA ASP A 76 -0.46 12.70 -8.80
C ASP A 76 -0.70 11.17 -8.84
N ASP A 77 0.21 10.35 -8.30
CA ASP A 77 0.03 8.90 -8.25
C ASP A 77 -1.14 8.53 -7.31
N ALA A 78 -2.08 7.75 -7.84
CA ALA A 78 -3.30 7.38 -7.11
C ALA A 78 -3.01 6.61 -5.82
N VAL A 79 -1.93 5.82 -5.76
CA VAL A 79 -1.54 5.08 -4.56
C VAL A 79 -0.92 6.03 -3.54
N LYS A 80 -0.06 6.95 -3.97
CA LYS A 80 0.54 7.97 -3.09
C LYS A 80 -0.54 8.86 -2.47
N ALA A 81 -1.49 9.34 -3.27
CA ALA A 81 -2.63 10.11 -2.78
C ALA A 81 -3.40 9.33 -1.69
N ARG A 82 -3.68 8.04 -1.93
CA ARG A 82 -4.37 7.19 -0.95
C ARG A 82 -3.57 6.98 0.34
N VAL A 83 -2.25 6.77 0.24
CA VAL A 83 -1.38 6.61 1.42
C VAL A 83 -1.36 7.89 2.26
N THR A 84 -1.30 9.06 1.62
CA THR A 84 -1.39 10.35 2.31
C THR A 84 -2.70 10.48 3.09
N GLU A 85 -3.84 10.10 2.50
CA GLU A 85 -5.12 10.07 3.20
C GLU A 85 -5.12 9.11 4.40
N TYR A 86 -4.44 7.97 4.30
CA TYR A 86 -4.32 6.99 5.39
C TYR A 86 -3.34 7.43 6.48
N HIS A 87 -2.29 8.18 6.17
CA HIS A 87 -1.38 8.75 7.16
C HIS A 87 -2.13 9.60 8.18
N GLU A 88 -3.03 10.48 7.72
CA GLU A 88 -3.84 11.30 8.63
C GLU A 88 -4.75 10.45 9.53
N GLN A 89 -5.36 9.40 8.98
CA GLN A 89 -6.24 8.51 9.72
C GLN A 89 -5.47 7.68 10.75
N LEU A 90 -4.30 7.17 10.38
CA LEU A 90 -3.42 6.38 11.25
C LEU A 90 -2.83 7.24 12.37
N ALA A 91 -2.44 8.49 12.08
CA ALA A 91 -2.02 9.44 13.10
C ALA A 91 -3.14 9.64 14.14
N ARG A 92 -4.38 9.86 13.70
CA ARG A 92 -5.54 9.98 14.61
C ARG A 92 -5.79 8.70 15.41
N LEU A 93 -5.58 7.53 14.81
CA LEU A 93 -5.73 6.23 15.47
C LEU A 93 -4.69 6.02 16.59
N GLY A 94 -3.43 6.37 16.34
CA GLY A 94 -2.32 6.24 17.29
C GLY A 94 -2.33 7.28 18.42
N HIS A 95 -2.90 8.47 18.19
CA HIS A 95 -2.97 9.54 19.18
C HIS A 95 -4.06 9.36 20.26
N ARG A 96 -4.83 8.27 20.25
CA ARG A 96 -5.91 8.07 21.23
C ARG A 96 -5.33 7.89 22.64
N PRO A 97 -5.56 8.82 23.59
CA PRO A 97 -5.10 8.65 24.96
C PRO A 97 -5.84 7.46 25.59
N LEU A 98 -5.07 6.57 26.24
CA LEU A 98 -5.58 5.47 27.06
C LEU A 98 -6.36 5.99 28.28
#